data_AF-A0A8S3FN19-F1
#
_entry.id   AF-A0A8S3FN19-F1
#
_cell.length_a   1.000
_cell.length_b   1.000
_cell.length_c   1.000
_cell.angle_alpha   90.00
_cell.angle_beta   90.00
_cell.angle_gamma   90.00
#
_symmetry.space_group_name_H-M   'P 1'
#
loop_
_entity.id
_entity.type
_entity.pdbx_description
1 polymer ?
#
loop_
_entity_poly.entity_id
_entity_poly.type
_entity_poly.pdbx_seq_one_letter_code
_entity_poly.pdbx_strand_id
1 'polypeptide(L)'
;MMNYRTITVLLAIFSIQGVFGEQCLSDQWPPKPDRIVPTYVVNLDLPPVERWKNISTIYKPAIIDLVNYIKTFALSISPELQFLISLVDTKLPAMADTLPAPYGDEMKGISQATGVPLG
;
A
#
# COMPACT_ATOMS: atom_id res chain seq x y z
N MET A 1 0.66 75.35 -14.54
CA MET A 1 -0.31 74.85 -15.53
C MET A 1 -0.47 73.35 -15.33
N MET A 2 -1.62 72.95 -14.76
CA MET A 2 -2.08 71.56 -14.68
C MET A 2 -2.18 70.97 -16.09
N ASN A 3 -1.72 69.73 -16.30
CA ASN A 3 -2.18 68.95 -17.43
C ASN A 3 -2.34 67.46 -17.07
N TYR A 4 -3.60 67.04 -17.09
CA TYR A 4 -4.12 65.70 -16.88
C TYR A 4 -3.68 64.79 -18.03
N ARG A 5 -2.95 63.71 -17.74
CA ARG A 5 -2.64 62.56 -18.62
C ARG A 5 -1.63 61.70 -17.86
N THR A 6 -1.92 60.51 -17.33
CA THR A 6 -2.80 59.44 -17.79
C THR A 6 -2.94 58.51 -16.57
N ILE A 7 -4.14 58.23 -16.08
CA ILE A 7 -4.35 57.28 -14.98
C ILE A 7 -4.31 55.88 -15.59
N THR A 8 -3.17 55.21 -15.51
CA THR A 8 -3.03 53.81 -15.92
C THR A 8 -3.59 52.93 -14.80
N VAL A 9 -4.81 52.45 -14.96
CA VAL A 9 -5.41 51.46 -14.05
C VAL A 9 -4.75 50.10 -14.32
N LEU A 10 -3.82 49.70 -13.46
CA LEU A 10 -3.28 48.35 -13.44
C LEU A 10 -4.36 47.40 -12.91
N LEU A 11 -5.08 46.73 -13.81
CA LEU A 11 -5.90 45.58 -13.47
C LEU A 11 -4.98 44.41 -13.10
N ALA A 12 -4.69 44.26 -11.80
CA ALA A 12 -4.08 43.04 -11.29
C ALA A 12 -5.15 41.93 -11.35
N ILE A 13 -5.08 41.08 -12.38
CA ILE A 13 -5.81 39.81 -12.39
C ILE A 13 -5.11 38.92 -11.38
N PHE A 14 -5.54 38.99 -10.12
CA PHE A 14 -5.24 37.94 -9.16
C PHE A 14 -6.08 36.73 -9.57
N SER A 15 -5.50 35.86 -10.40
CA SER A 15 -5.98 34.49 -10.48
C SER A 15 -5.86 33.91 -9.08
N ILE A 16 -7.00 33.70 -8.41
CA ILE A 16 -7.10 32.88 -7.21
C ILE A 16 -6.74 31.46 -7.67
N GLN A 17 -5.45 31.17 -7.78
CA GLN A 17 -5.02 29.79 -7.70
C GLN A 17 -5.36 29.39 -6.28
N GLY A 18 -6.44 28.62 -6.14
CA GLY A 18 -6.84 28.08 -4.84
C GLY A 18 -5.59 27.50 -4.18
N VAL A 19 -5.47 27.71 -2.86
CA VAL A 19 -4.30 27.32 -2.05
C VAL A 19 -4.01 25.80 -2.13
N PHE A 20 -4.90 25.04 -2.77
CA PHE A 20 -4.79 23.62 -3.07
C PHE A 20 -4.98 23.32 -4.57
N GLY A 21 -4.31 24.05 -5.45
CA GLY A 21 -4.26 23.76 -6.89
C GLY A 21 -2.89 23.23 -7.31
N GLU A 22 -2.84 22.02 -7.87
CA GLU A 22 -1.63 21.54 -8.55
C GLU A 22 -1.52 22.18 -9.94
N GLN A 23 -0.28 22.44 -10.39
CA GLN A 23 -0.03 22.90 -11.76
C GLN A 23 -0.23 21.72 -12.73
N CYS A 24 -0.89 21.96 -13.87
CA CYS A 24 -1.05 20.95 -14.90
C CYS A 24 0.32 20.51 -15.45
N LEU A 25 0.67 19.24 -15.26
CA LEU A 25 1.89 18.65 -15.82
C LEU A 25 1.64 18.15 -17.25
N SER A 26 2.54 18.49 -18.16
CA SER A 26 2.57 17.95 -19.53
C SER A 26 3.65 16.86 -19.65
N ASP A 27 3.57 16.02 -20.68
CA ASP A 27 4.59 15.01 -21.03
C ASP A 27 4.92 13.98 -19.94
N GLN A 28 3.96 13.65 -19.08
CA GLN A 28 4.13 12.63 -18.04
C GLN A 28 3.94 11.19 -18.54
N TRP A 29 3.66 11.00 -19.83
CA TRP A 29 3.44 9.70 -20.45
C TRP A 29 4.46 9.45 -21.57
N PRO A 30 5.13 8.27 -21.60
CA PRO A 30 4.99 7.16 -20.66
C PRO A 30 5.66 7.44 -19.30
N PRO A 31 5.24 6.77 -18.20
CA PRO A 31 5.83 6.94 -16.89
C PRO A 31 7.32 6.56 -16.92
N LYS A 32 8.07 7.12 -15.97
CA LYS A 32 9.50 6.83 -15.83
C LYS A 32 9.74 5.31 -15.66
N PRO A 33 10.80 4.74 -16.28
CA PRO A 33 11.06 3.29 -16.25
C PRO A 33 11.28 2.69 -14.85
N ASP A 34 11.69 3.51 -13.88
CA ASP A 34 11.87 3.10 -12.47
C ASP A 34 10.55 2.80 -11.74
N ARG A 35 9.40 3.07 -12.38
CA ARG A 35 8.05 2.79 -11.86
C ARG A 35 7.41 1.54 -12.46
N ILE A 36 8.17 0.75 -13.22
CA ILE A 36 7.65 -0.50 -13.81
C ILE A 36 7.44 -1.53 -12.69
N VAL A 37 6.22 -2.05 -12.61
CA VAL A 37 5.87 -3.13 -11.68
C VAL A 37 6.20 -4.47 -12.34
N PRO A 38 6.97 -5.36 -11.68
CA PRO A 38 7.30 -6.67 -12.24
C PRO A 38 6.04 -7.54 -12.43
N THR A 39 6.03 -8.32 -13.50
CA THR A 39 4.98 -9.31 -13.77
C THR A 39 5.45 -10.68 -13.28
N TYR A 40 4.53 -11.44 -12.67
CA TYR A 40 4.77 -12.79 -12.19
C TYR A 40 3.75 -13.75 -12.78
N VAL A 41 4.17 -15.01 -12.97
CA VAL A 41 3.28 -16.10 -13.39
C VAL A 41 2.88 -16.91 -12.16
N VAL A 42 1.58 -16.96 -11.88
CA VAL A 42 1.00 -17.81 -10.84
C VAL A 42 0.44 -19.05 -11.53
N ASN A 43 1.10 -20.20 -11.32
CA ASN A 43 0.68 -21.45 -11.95
C ASN A 43 -0.48 -22.09 -11.18
N LEU A 44 -1.69 -22.06 -11.75
CA LEU A 44 -2.90 -22.60 -11.13
C LEU A 44 -2.94 -24.13 -11.11
N ASP A 45 -2.11 -24.79 -11.92
CA ASP A 45 -1.99 -26.26 -11.94
C ASP A 45 -1.24 -26.80 -10.72
N LEU A 46 -0.49 -25.93 -10.00
CA LEU A 46 0.15 -26.30 -8.74
C LEU A 46 -0.87 -26.41 -7.60
N PRO A 47 -0.57 -27.22 -6.56
CA PRO A 47 -1.31 -27.19 -5.31
C PRO A 47 -1.41 -25.75 -4.77
N PRO A 48 -2.57 -25.32 -4.24
CA PRO A 48 -2.79 -23.96 -3.73
C PRO A 48 -1.67 -23.42 -2.83
N VAL A 49 -1.16 -24.25 -1.92
CA VAL A 49 -0.07 -23.91 -0.97
C VAL A 49 1.25 -23.53 -1.66
N GLU A 50 1.44 -23.91 -2.93
CA GLU A 50 2.67 -23.64 -3.67
C GLU A 50 2.57 -22.44 -4.63
N ARG A 51 1.35 -22.03 -5.01
CA ARG A 51 1.11 -21.05 -6.08
C ARG A 51 1.78 -19.70 -5.84
N TRP A 52 1.77 -19.25 -4.60
CA TRP A 52 2.32 -17.95 -4.20
C TRP A 52 3.75 -18.03 -3.65
N LYS A 53 4.32 -19.23 -3.49
CA LYS A 53 5.60 -19.45 -2.81
C LYS A 53 6.75 -18.63 -3.40
N ASN A 54 6.82 -18.54 -4.74
CA ASN A 54 7.88 -17.78 -5.41
C ASN A 54 7.79 -16.28 -5.08
N ILE A 55 6.62 -15.67 -5.28
CA ILE A 55 6.36 -14.24 -5.03
C ILE A 55 6.55 -13.92 -3.54
N SER A 56 5.98 -14.75 -2.66
CA SER A 56 6.12 -14.60 -1.21
C SER A 56 7.56 -14.70 -0.74
N THR A 57 8.41 -15.51 -1.39
CA THR A 57 9.84 -15.60 -1.04
C THR A 57 10.58 -14.32 -1.45
N ILE A 58 10.28 -13.76 -2.63
CA ILE A 58 10.89 -12.51 -3.12
C ILE A 58 10.54 -11.34 -2.21
N TYR A 59 9.26 -11.23 -1.83
CA TYR A 59 8.75 -10.11 -1.02
C TYR A 59 8.73 -10.38 0.48
N LYS A 60 9.29 -11.50 0.95
CA LYS A 60 9.34 -11.87 2.36
C LYS A 60 9.81 -10.73 3.27
N PRO A 61 10.92 -10.01 2.97
CA PRO A 61 11.35 -8.90 3.83
C PRO A 61 10.28 -7.80 3.94
N ALA A 62 9.71 -7.37 2.81
CA ALA A 62 8.69 -6.32 2.79
C ALA A 62 7.39 -6.73 3.52
N ILE A 63 6.99 -8.00 3.42
CA ILE A 63 5.83 -8.54 4.14
C ILE A 63 6.09 -8.55 5.65
N ILE A 64 7.28 -8.99 6.09
CA ILE A 64 7.67 -8.97 7.51
C ILE A 64 7.67 -7.53 8.03
N ASP A 65 8.26 -6.61 7.28
CA ASP A 65 8.34 -5.19 7.66
C ASP A 65 6.94 -4.57 7.80
N LEU A 66 6.02 -4.87 6.87
CA LEU A 66 4.65 -4.39 6.93
C LEU A 66 3.90 -4.94 8.16
N VAL A 67 3.99 -6.24 8.41
CA VAL A 67 3.34 -6.87 9.58
C VAL A 67 3.90 -6.29 10.88
N ASN A 68 5.23 -6.13 10.97
CA ASN A 68 5.88 -5.53 12.13
C ASN A 68 5.49 -4.06 12.32
N TYR A 69 5.37 -3.30 11.23
CA TYR A 69 4.90 -1.93 11.27
C TYR A 69 3.48 -1.85 11.83
N ILE A 70 2.56 -2.69 11.36
CA ILE A 70 1.17 -2.72 11.85
C ILE A 70 1.12 -3.08 13.34
N LYS A 71 1.89 -4.09 13.77
CA LYS A 71 1.97 -4.48 15.20
C LYS A 71 2.53 -3.34 16.05
N THR A 72 3.61 -2.70 15.60
CA THR A 72 4.24 -1.57 16.30
C THR A 72 3.30 -0.36 16.36
N PHE A 73 2.59 -0.07 15.28
CA PHE A 73 1.62 1.01 15.22
C PHE A 73 0.47 0.75 16.21
N ALA A 74 -0.09 -0.46 16.25
CA ALA A 74 -1.10 -0.81 17.24
C ALA A 74 -0.60 -0.59 18.67
N LEU A 75 0.61 -1.06 19.00
CA LEU A 75 1.20 -0.86 20.32
C LEU A 75 1.51 0.62 20.64
N SER A 76 1.71 1.46 19.62
CA SER A 76 1.87 2.91 19.81
C SER A 76 0.57 3.61 20.21
N ILE A 77 -0.59 3.04 19.87
CA ILE A 77 -1.89 3.55 20.31
C ILE A 77 -2.11 3.20 21.79
N SER A 78 -1.84 1.93 22.14
CA SER A 78 -2.01 1.42 23.51
C SER A 78 -1.24 0.10 23.69
N PRO A 79 -0.40 -0.03 24.74
CA PRO A 79 0.29 -1.29 25.04
C PRO A 79 -0.65 -2.48 25.30
N GLU A 80 -1.86 -2.22 25.79
CA GLU A 80 -2.88 -3.23 26.07
C GLU A 80 -3.32 -4.01 24.82
N LEU A 81 -3.11 -3.44 23.62
CA LEU A 81 -3.42 -4.09 22.35
C LEU A 81 -2.50 -5.28 22.03
N GLN A 82 -1.43 -5.51 22.82
CA GLN A 82 -0.60 -6.71 22.73
C GLN A 82 -1.43 -8.00 22.84
N PHE A 83 -2.50 -7.99 23.65
CA PHE A 83 -3.41 -9.13 23.76
C PHE A 83 -4.21 -9.36 22.47
N LEU A 84 -4.62 -8.31 21.77
CA LEU A 84 -5.32 -8.47 20.49
C LEU A 84 -4.39 -9.01 19.41
N ILE A 85 -3.14 -8.54 19.37
CA ILE A 85 -2.13 -9.08 18.45
C ILE A 85 -1.92 -10.58 18.70
N SER A 86 -1.82 -11.02 19.95
CA SER A 86 -1.66 -12.45 20.26
C SER A 86 -2.91 -13.26 19.93
N LEU A 87 -4.11 -12.69 20.10
CA LEU A 87 -5.36 -13.34 19.70
C LEU A 87 -5.41 -13.51 18.17
N VAL A 88 -5.04 -12.48 17.42
CA VAL A 88 -4.93 -12.52 15.95
C VAL A 88 -3.96 -13.64 15.55
N ASP A 89 -2.73 -13.62 16.05
CA ASP A 89 -1.69 -14.58 15.69
C ASP A 89 -2.05 -16.05 16.03
N THR A 90 -2.89 -16.28 17.07
CA THR A 90 -3.13 -17.64 17.61
C THR A 90 -4.53 -18.21 17.40
N LYS A 91 -5.56 -17.36 17.27
CA LYS A 91 -6.96 -17.80 17.14
C LYS A 91 -7.50 -17.64 15.73
N LEU A 92 -7.13 -16.57 15.03
CA LEU A 92 -7.58 -16.35 13.66
C LEU A 92 -6.98 -17.31 12.62
N PRO A 93 -5.85 -18.02 12.83
CA PRO A 93 -5.40 -19.06 11.90
C PRO A 93 -6.48 -20.12 11.58
N ALA A 94 -7.37 -20.42 12.53
CA ALA A 94 -8.48 -21.36 12.33
C ALA A 94 -9.49 -20.89 11.27
N MET A 95 -9.55 -19.58 10.96
CA MET A 95 -10.40 -19.07 9.89
C MET A 95 -9.91 -19.50 8.51
N ALA A 96 -8.62 -19.78 8.33
CA ALA A 96 -8.11 -20.26 7.05
C ALA A 96 -8.80 -21.58 6.63
N ASP A 97 -9.16 -22.43 7.60
CA ASP A 97 -9.86 -23.69 7.35
C ASP A 97 -11.36 -23.53 7.07
N THR A 98 -11.94 -22.34 7.32
CA THR A 98 -13.35 -22.05 7.06
C THR A 98 -13.57 -21.34 5.72
N LEU A 99 -12.50 -20.82 5.11
CA LEU A 99 -12.57 -20.19 3.79
C LEU A 99 -12.80 -21.24 2.70
N PRO A 100 -13.59 -20.93 1.67
CA PRO A 100 -13.74 -21.83 0.53
C PRO A 100 -12.38 -22.05 -0.15
N ALA A 101 -12.14 -23.27 -0.62
CA ALA A 101 -10.97 -23.55 -1.41
C ALA A 101 -10.91 -22.62 -2.64
N PRO A 102 -9.74 -22.09 -3.01
CA PRO A 102 -8.39 -22.47 -2.54
C PRO A 102 -7.80 -21.55 -1.44
N TYR A 103 -8.53 -20.54 -0.96
CA TYR A 103 -7.94 -19.38 -0.29
C TYR A 103 -7.18 -19.71 1.00
N GLY A 104 -7.73 -20.61 1.83
CA GLY A 104 -7.09 -21.02 3.08
C GLY A 104 -5.71 -21.62 2.87
N ASP A 105 -5.57 -22.48 1.86
CA ASP A 105 -4.31 -23.15 1.56
C ASP A 105 -3.29 -22.22 0.89
N GLU A 106 -3.76 -21.28 0.07
CA GLU A 106 -2.91 -20.21 -0.47
C GLU A 106 -2.34 -19.32 0.66
N MET A 107 -3.16 -18.92 1.63
CA MET A 107 -2.73 -18.15 2.81
C MET A 107 -1.71 -18.93 3.66
N LYS A 108 -1.96 -20.23 3.90
CA LYS A 108 -1.01 -21.11 4.59
C LYS A 108 0.33 -21.18 3.86
N GLY A 109 0.31 -21.26 2.52
CA GLY A 109 1.52 -21.24 1.70
C GLY A 109 2.34 -19.96 1.85
N ILE A 110 1.67 -18.80 1.85
CA ILE A 110 2.31 -17.49 2.07
C ILE A 110 2.91 -17.42 3.48
N SER A 111 2.16 -17.83 4.51
CA SER A 111 2.63 -17.86 5.89
C SER A 111 3.86 -18.76 6.05
N GLN A 112 3.87 -19.95 5.45
CA GLN A 112 5.03 -20.86 5.46
C GLN A 112 6.25 -20.28 4.75
N ALA A 113 6.08 -19.64 3.59
CA ALA A 113 7.18 -19.06 2.82
C ALA A 113 7.82 -17.85 3.52
N THR A 114 7.00 -17.02 4.15
CA THR A 114 7.45 -15.77 4.78
C THR A 114 7.85 -15.94 6.24
N GLY A 115 7.23 -16.89 6.96
CA GLY A 115 7.38 -17.06 8.41
C GLY A 115 6.52 -16.11 9.24
N VAL A 116 5.65 -15.30 8.62
CA VAL A 116 4.67 -14.50 9.36
C VAL A 116 3.56 -15.40 9.90
N PRO A 117 2.99 -15.09 11.08
CA PRO A 117 1.80 -15.79 11.58
C PRO A 117 0.67 -15.79 10.54
N LEU A 118 -0.12 -16.86 10.48
CA LEU A 118 -1.21 -17.01 9.52
C LEU A 118 -2.39 -16.06 9.80
N GLY A 119 -2.58 -15.72 11.07
CA GLY A 119 -3.68 -14.88 11.56
C GLY A 119 -3.49 -13.41 11.28
#